data_AF-A6DMA6-F1
#
_entry.id   AF-A6DMA6-F1
#
_cell.length_a   1.000
_cell.length_b   1.000
_cell.length_c   1.000
_cell.angle_alpha   90.00
_cell.angle_beta   90.00
_cell.angle_gamma   90.00
#
_symmetry.space_group_name_H-M   'P 1'
#
loop_
_entity.id
_entity.type
_entity.pdbx_description
1 polymer ?
#
loop_
_entity_poly.entity_id
_entity_poly.type
_entity_poly.pdbx_seq_one_letter_code
_entity_poly.pdbx_strand_id
1 'polypeptide(L)' 'MNFLTHRQHLAELNQLNQQKWVKLRTHWKDEKALEFDRVYLKNFRRHISLTLDSLDELEQIFRHFKEEYDQ' A
#
# COMPACT_ATOMS: atom_id res chain seq x y z
N MET A 1 -14.06 -9.07 10.66
CA MET A 1 -12.78 -8.75 10.00
C MET A 1 -12.78 -7.24 9.74
N ASN A 2 -11.76 -6.47 10.15
CA ASN A 2 -11.77 -5.00 9.98
C ASN A 2 -10.79 -4.60 8.86
N PHE A 3 -11.31 -4.42 7.64
CA PHE A 3 -10.52 -4.04 6.47
C PHE A 3 -9.91 -2.65 6.59
N LEU A 4 -10.62 -1.73 7.26
CA LEU A 4 -10.15 -0.36 7.53
C LEU A 4 -8.83 -0.37 8.34
N THR A 5 -8.73 -1.21 9.36
CA THR A 5 -7.49 -1.35 10.15
C THR A 5 -6.34 -1.89 9.31
N HIS A 6 -6.58 -2.89 8.47
CA HIS A 6 -5.54 -3.49 7.62
C HIS A 6 -5.10 -2.52 6.52
N ARG A 7 -6.03 -1.77 5.94
CA ARG A 7 -5.79 -0.70 4.98
C ARG A 7 -4.89 0.38 5.61
N GLN A 8 -5.25 0.85 6.81
CA GLN A 8 -4.47 1.85 7.51
C GLN A 8 -3.05 1.35 7.82
N HIS A 9 -2.93 0.12 8.32
CA HIS A 9 -1.63 -0.48 8.59
C HIS A 9 -0.75 -0.60 7.34
N LEU A 10 -1.32 -1.01 6.20
CA LEU A 10 -0.59 -1.11 4.94
C LEU A 10 -0.13 0.26 4.42
N ALA A 11 -0.97 1.30 4.56
CA ALA A 11 -0.62 2.66 4.20
C ALA A 11 0.54 3.21 5.06
N GLU A 12 0.50 2.97 6.38
CA GLU A 12 1.56 3.36 7.32
C GLU A 12 2.88 2.66 7.01
N LEU A 13 2.85 1.34 6.73
CA LEU A 13 4.04 0.58 6.33
C LEU A 13 4.63 1.09 5.01
N ASN A 14 3.80 1.46 4.05
CA ASN A 14 4.26 2.05 2.78
C ASN A 14 5.00 3.38 3.03
N GLN A 15 4.41 4.24 3.87
CA GLN A 15 5.02 5.53 4.24
C GLN A 15 6.36 5.32 4.96
N LEU A 16 6.43 4.39 5.90
CA LEU A 16 7.66 4.04 6.60
C LEU A 16 8.74 3.54 5.64
N ASN A 17 8.38 2.69 4.68
CA ASN A 17 9.30 2.21 3.65
C ASN A 17 9.83 3.34 2.77
N GLN A 18 8.99 4.31 2.39
CA GLN A 18 9.44 5.48 1.64
C GLN A 18 10.45 6.31 2.44
N GLN A 19 10.19 6.54 3.73
CA GLN A 19 11.11 7.27 4.60
C GLN A 19 12.46 6.54 4.76
N LYS A 20 12.43 5.22 4.96
CA LYS A 20 13.63 4.38 5.02
C LYS A 20 14.42 4.44 3.73
N TRP A 21 13.74 4.37 2.59
CA TRP A 21 14.37 4.48 1.29
C TRP A 21 15.07 5.83 1.09
N VAL A 22 14.41 6.95 1.41
CA VAL A 22 15.01 8.29 1.30
C VAL A 22 16.32 8.37 2.10
N LYS A 23 16.34 7.84 3.34
CA LYS A 23 17.54 7.79 4.17
C LYS A 23 18.63 6.87 3.61
N LEU A 24 18.26 5.73 3.05
CA LEU A 24 19.23 4.81 2.43
C LEU A 24 19.83 5.43 1.16
N ARG A 25 19.01 6.12 0.37
CA ARG A 25 19.39 6.73 -0.92
C ARG A 25 20.42 7.85 -0.79
N THR A 26 20.54 8.49 0.38
CA THR A 26 21.60 9.47 0.64
C THR A 26 22.99 8.84 0.72
N HIS A 27 23.07 7.53 0.99
CA HIS A 27 24.32 6.77 1.12
C HIS A 27 24.55 5.84 -0.07
N TRP A 28 23.50 5.17 -0.54
CA TRP A 28 23.56 4.29 -1.70
C TRP A 28 23.22 5.05 -2.99
N LYS A 29 24.25 5.37 -3.78
CA LYS A 29 24.14 6.29 -4.94
C LYS A 29 24.51 5.69 -6.30
N ASP A 30 24.79 4.39 -6.36
CA ASP A 30 25.17 3.74 -7.61
C ASP A 30 23.97 3.55 -8.56
N GLU A 31 24.22 2.98 -9.73
CA GLU A 31 23.18 2.66 -10.71
C GLU A 31 22.17 1.64 -10.19
N LYS A 32 22.60 0.72 -9.31
CA LYS A 32 21.69 -0.28 -8.71
C LYS A 32 20.67 0.38 -7.79
N ALA A 33 21.06 1.42 -7.05
CA ALA A 33 20.14 2.20 -6.25
C ALA A 33 19.09 2.92 -7.12
N LEU A 34 19.47 3.39 -8.31
CA LEU A 34 18.54 3.99 -9.28
C LEU A 34 17.60 2.94 -9.87
N GLU A 35 18.11 1.76 -10.23
CA GLU A 35 17.30 0.64 -10.73
C GLU A 35 16.30 0.16 -9.68
N PHE A 36 16.75 0.02 -8.43
CA PHE A 36 15.89 -0.35 -7.31
C PHE A 36 14.73 0.64 -7.12
N ASP A 37 14.97 1.94 -7.21
CA ASP A 37 13.91 2.95 -7.13
C ASP A 37 12.93 2.86 -8.30
N ARG A 38 13.47 2.83 -9.52
CA ARG A 38 12.70 2.92 -10.77
C ARG A 38 11.88 1.67 -11.05
N VAL A 39 12.40 0.50 -10.70
CA VAL A 39 11.80 -0.79 -11.00
C VAL A 39 11.11 -1.33 -9.75
N TYR A 40 11.88 -1.66 -8.72
CA TYR A 40 11.36 -2.37 -7.57
C TYR A 40 10.40 -1.51 -6.75
N LEU A 41 10.82 -0.32 -6.30
CA LEU A 41 9.96 0.54 -5.47
C LEU A 41 8.75 1.07 -6.24
N LYS A 42 8.91 1.37 -7.54
CA LYS A 42 7.77 1.75 -8.39
C LYS A 42 6.74 0.62 -8.46
N ASN A 43 7.15 -0.61 -8.74
CA ASN A 43 6.25 -1.76 -8.83
C ASN A 43 5.63 -2.08 -7.46
N PHE A 44 6.43 -2.04 -6.39
CA PHE A 44 5.94 -2.24 -5.03
C PHE A 44 4.86 -1.24 -4.63
N ARG A 45 5.07 0.06 -4.90
CA ARG A 45 4.05 1.10 -4.64
C ARG A 45 2.79 0.88 -5.46
N ARG A 46 2.92 0.46 -6.72
CA ARG A 46 1.77 0.11 -7.56
C ARG A 46 0.98 -1.05 -6.95
N HIS A 47 1.64 -2.11 -6.51
CA HIS A 47 0.97 -3.25 -5.86
C HIS A 47 0.27 -2.84 -4.57
N ILE A 48 0.90 -1.99 -3.74
CA ILE A 48 0.23 -1.48 -2.54
C ILE A 48 -1.03 -0.69 -2.89
N SER A 49 -0.98 0.19 -3.90
CA SER A 49 -2.16 0.94 -4.33
C SER A 49 -3.29 -0.01 -4.73
N LEU A 50 -3.00 -0.99 -5.59
CA LEU A 50 -3.98 -1.99 -6.03
C LEU A 50 -4.58 -2.76 -4.85
N THR A 51 -3.75 -3.15 -3.88
CA THR A 51 -4.24 -3.83 -2.67
C THR A 51 -5.15 -2.92 -1.85
N LEU A 52 -4.80 -1.64 -1.66
CA LEU A 52 -5.65 -0.69 -0.94
C LEU A 52 -6.99 -0.48 -1.66
N ASP A 53 -6.98 -0.36 -2.98
CA ASP A 53 -8.19 -0.21 -3.80
C ASP A 53 -9.09 -1.46 -3.66
N SER A 54 -8.51 -2.66 -3.74
CA SER A 54 -9.25 -3.91 -3.51
C SER A 54 -9.83 -4.03 -2.09
N LEU A 55 -9.12 -3.54 -1.07
CA LEU A 55 -9.64 -3.52 0.30
C LEU A 55 -10.84 -2.56 0.42
N ASP A 56 -10.76 -1.40 -0.24
CA ASP A 56 -11.84 -0.41 -0.27
C ASP A 56 -13.08 -0.96 -1.01
N GLU A 57 -12.90 -1.67 -2.13
CA GLU A 57 -13.97 -2.37 -2.85
C GLU A 57 -14.63 -3.46 -2.01
N LEU A 58 -13.83 -4.31 -1.36
CA LEU A 58 -14.35 -5.37 -0.48
C LEU A 58 -15.18 -4.77 0.66
N GLU A 59 -14.70 -3.69 1.27
CA GLU A 59 -15.42 -3.02 2.34
C GLU A 59 -16.78 -2.47 1.86
N GLN A 60 -16.85 -1.91 0.66
CA GLN A 60 -18.12 -1.47 0.06
C GLN A 60 -19.08 -2.64 -0.17
N ILE A 61 -18.59 -3.76 -0.70
CA ILE A 61 -19.39 -4.98 -0.90
C ILE A 61 -19.96 -5.47 0.44
N PHE A 62 -19.15 -5.53 1.50
CA PHE A 62 -19.62 -5.94 2.82
C PHE A 62 -20.65 -4.98 3.42
N ARG A 63 -20.50 -3.66 3.22
CA ARG A 63 -21.51 -2.68 3.67
C ARG A 63 -22.83 -2.88 2.95
N HIS A 64 -22.79 -3.07 1.63
CA HIS A 64 -23.98 -3.29 0.82
C HIS A 64 -24.73 -4.55 1.26
N PHE A 65 -24.04 -5.69 1.43
CA PHE A 65 -24.67 -6.90 1.95
C PHE A 65 -25.28 -6.69 3.34
N LYS A 66 -24.59 -5.95 4.22
CA LYS A 66 -25.14 -5.69 5.55
C LYS A 66 -26.43 -4.87 5.48
N GLU A 67 -26.48 -3.86 4.63
CA GLU A 67 -27.69 -3.03 4.43
C GLU A 67 -28.85 -3.83 3.82
N GLU A 68 -28.57 -4.79 2.94
CA GLU A 68 -29.59 -5.67 2.34
C GLU A 68 -30.13 -6.74 3.31
N TYR A 69 -29.29 -7.25 4.23
CA TYR A 69 -29.69 -8.30 5.19
C TYR A 69 -30.26 -7.77 6.51
N ASP A 70 -29.98 -6.52 6.87
CA ASP A 70 -30.56 -5.85 8.05
C ASP A 70 -31.94 -5.19 7.74
N GLN A 71 -32.45 -5.32 6.50
CA GLN A 71 -33.82 -4.98 6.07
C GLN A 71 -34.75 -6.20 6.09
#